data_AF-A0A345H8P5-F1
#
_entry.id   AF-A0A345H8P5-F1
#
_cell.length_a   1.000
_cell.length_b   1.000
_cell.length_c   1.000
_cell.angle_alpha   90.00
_cell.angle_beta   90.00
_cell.angle_gamma   90.00
#
_symmetry.space_group_name_H-M   'P 1'
#
loop_
_entity.id
_entity.type
_entity.pdbx_description
1 polymer ?
#
loop_
_entity_poly.entity_id
_entity_poly.type
_entity_poly.pdbx_seq_one_letter_code
_entity_poly.pdbx_strand_id
1 'polypeptide(L)' 'MPVFDRDTARIKMVALTKPGKPNITWYSLDKYTNKSKADSDIITGMMRRLKEKPSIADVQVVQFYDNKTKELLEEYRA' A
#
# COMPACT_ATOMS: atom_id res chain seq x y z
N MET A 1 18.18 -2.81 -1.15
CA MET A 1 16.73 -3.05 -0.91
C MET A 1 16.08 -1.71 -0.66
N PRO A 2 14.92 -1.36 -1.25
CA PRO A 2 14.27 -0.11 -0.87
C PRO A 2 13.89 -0.23 0.61
N VAL A 3 14.44 0.67 1.42
CA VAL A 3 14.14 0.75 2.85
C VAL A 3 12.67 1.15 2.95
N PHE A 4 11.83 0.19 3.35
CA PHE A 4 10.44 0.43 3.70
C PHE A 4 10.43 1.20 5.01
N ASP A 5 10.61 2.51 4.89
CA ASP A 5 10.65 3.40 6.02
C ASP A 5 9.21 3.62 6.52
N ARG A 6 8.81 2.78 7.47
CA ARG A 6 7.49 2.84 8.10
C ARG A 6 7.20 4.21 8.72
N ASP A 7 8.23 4.96 9.10
CA ASP A 7 8.08 6.21 9.84
C ASP A 7 8.01 7.42 8.91
N THR A 8 8.65 7.35 7.73
CA THR A 8 8.67 8.48 6.78
C THR A 8 7.81 8.31 5.54
N ALA A 9 7.40 7.08 5.22
CA ALA A 9 6.53 6.81 4.07
C ALA A 9 5.17 7.51 4.21
N ARG A 10 4.65 8.03 3.10
CA ARG A 10 3.34 8.70 3.05
C ARG A 10 2.16 7.76 3.08
N ILE A 11 2.20 6.68 2.31
CA ILE A 11 1.06 5.79 2.14
C ILE A 11 1.42 4.41 2.66
N LYS A 12 0.53 3.87 3.49
CA LYS A 12 0.56 2.47 3.94
C LYS A 12 -0.50 1.71 3.16
N MET A 13 -0.09 0.69 2.43
CA MET A 13 -0.98 -0.27 1.80
C MET A 13 -1.11 -1.51 2.67
N VAL A 14 -2.33 -1.99 2.86
CA VAL A 14 -2.64 -3.25 3.53
C VAL A 14 -3.50 -4.09 2.58
N ALA A 15 -2.97 -5.21 2.11
CA ALA A 15 -3.74 -6.19 1.37
C ALA A 15 -4.14 -7.33 2.30
N LEU A 16 -5.44 -7.41 2.58
CA LEU A 16 -6.06 -8.44 3.39
C LEU A 16 -6.22 -9.69 2.53
N THR A 17 -5.59 -10.78 2.98
CA THR A 17 -5.65 -12.07 2.29
C THR A 17 -6.73 -12.97 2.89
N LYS A 18 -7.06 -14.04 2.18
CA LYS A 18 -7.97 -15.09 2.67
C LYS A 18 -7.57 -15.60 4.07
N PRO A 19 -8.54 -16.08 4.87
CA PRO A 19 -8.27 -16.70 6.16
C PRO A 19 -7.17 -17.77 6.08
N GLY A 20 -6.23 -17.74 7.02
CA GLY A 20 -5.08 -18.67 7.04
C GLY A 20 -3.88 -18.23 6.20
N LYS A 21 -3.97 -17.11 5.46
CA LYS A 21 -2.83 -16.45 4.80
C LYS A 21 -2.46 -15.15 5.53
N PRO A 22 -1.17 -14.79 5.61
CA PRO A 22 -0.73 -13.55 6.22
C PRO A 22 -1.07 -12.34 5.33
N ASN A 23 -1.61 -11.28 5.96
CA ASN A 23 -1.85 -10.02 5.28
C ASN A 23 -0.54 -9.38 4.81
N ILE A 24 -0.60 -8.68 3.68
CA ILE A 24 0.55 -8.00 3.10
C ILE A 24 0.48 -6.54 3.51
N THR A 25 1.54 -6.00 4.11
CA THR A 25 1.64 -4.56 4.41
C THR A 25 2.84 -3.98 3.67
N TRP A 26 2.61 -2.97 2.83
CA TRP A 26 3.66 -2.22 2.13
C TRP A 26 3.58 -0.74 2.45
N TYR A 27 4.71 -0.06 2.29
CA TYR A 27 4.85 1.37 2.46
C TYR A 27 5.31 2.02 1.16
N SER A 28 4.81 3.21 0.87
CA SER A 28 5.25 3.98 -0.29
C SER A 28 6.72 4.37 -0.20
N LEU A 29 7.38 4.52 -1.34
CA LEU A 29 8.73 5.06 -1.40
C LEU A 29 8.75 6.59 -1.26
N ASP A 30 7.63 7.25 -1.59
CA ASP A 30 7.47 8.70 -1.43
C ASP A 30 7.35 9.02 0.07
N LYS A 31 8.12 10.02 0.50
CA LYS A 31 8.22 10.46 1.89
C LYS A 31 7.45 11.77 2.07
N TYR A 32 6.95 12.02 3.29
CA TYR A 32 6.21 13.26 3.59
C TYR A 32 7.00 14.54 3.28
N THR A 33 8.33 14.49 3.41
CA THR A 33 9.23 15.62 3.22
C THR A 33 9.50 15.95 1.75
N ASN A 34 9.22 15.01 0.83
CA ASN A 34 9.43 15.21 -0.59
C ASN A 34 8.18 14.73 -1.36
N LYS A 35 7.13 15.55 -1.34
CA LYS A 35 5.87 15.31 -2.06
C LYS A 35 6.08 15.52 -3.56
N SER A 36 6.80 14.60 -4.18
CA SER A 36 7.08 14.64 -5.61
C SER A 36 5.88 14.16 -6.45
N LYS A 37 4.97 13.39 -5.86
CA LYS A 37 3.83 12.74 -6.53
C LYS A 37 2.52 12.95 -5.79
N ALA A 38 1.42 12.95 -6.56
CA ALA A 38 0.08 12.87 -6.02
C ALA A 38 -0.16 11.50 -5.38
N ASP A 39 -1.06 11.45 -4.39
CA ASP A 39 -1.35 10.19 -3.67
C ASP A 39 -1.92 9.12 -4.62
N SER A 40 -2.74 9.52 -5.59
CA SER A 40 -3.28 8.64 -6.63
C SER A 40 -2.19 7.96 -7.48
N ASP A 41 -1.10 8.67 -7.81
CA ASP A 41 0.02 8.08 -8.57
C ASP A 41 0.79 7.04 -7.75
N ILE A 42 0.95 7.33 -6.45
CA ILE A 42 1.61 6.42 -5.51
C ILE A 42 0.75 5.16 -5.35
N ILE A 43 -0.55 5.31 -5.11
CA ILE A 43 -1.52 4.21 -4.98
C ILE A 43 -1.52 3.37 -6.25
N THR A 44 -1.63 4.00 -7.43
CA THR A 44 -1.60 3.30 -8.72
C THR A 44 -0.31 2.49 -8.90
N GLY A 45 0.84 3.08 -8.57
CA GLY A 45 2.13 2.39 -8.65
C GLY A 45 2.25 1.22 -7.67
N MET A 46 1.72 1.36 -6.44
CA MET A 46 1.69 0.29 -5.45
C MET A 46 0.75 -0.85 -5.88
N MET A 47 -0.44 -0.51 -6.38
CA MET A 47 -1.41 -1.47 -6.90
C MET A 47 -0.84 -2.26 -8.08
N ARG A 48 -0.16 -1.58 -9.02
CA ARG A 48 0.48 -2.26 -10.17
C ARG A 48 1.48 -3.33 -9.71
N ARG A 49 2.35 -2.99 -8.75
CA ARG A 49 3.32 -3.93 -8.17
C ARG A 49 2.65 -5.07 -7.41
N LEU A 50 1.50 -4.82 -6.78
CA LEU A 50 0.74 -5.87 -6.09
C LEU A 50 0.13 -6.84 -7.10
N LYS A 51 -0.43 -6.34 -8.21
CA LYS A 51 -0.98 -7.16 -9.30
C LYS A 51 0.06 -8.06 -9.98
N GLU A 52 1.32 -7.64 -10.00
CA GLU A 52 2.45 -8.43 -10.51
C GLU A 52 2.87 -9.57 -9.53
N LYS A 53 2.37 -9.58 -8.28
CA LYS A 53 2.69 -10.64 -7.32
C LYS A 53 1.72 -11.82 -7.43
N PRO A 54 2.21 -13.08 -7.37
CA PRO A 54 1.34 -14.27 -7.34
C PRO A 54 0.34 -14.26 -6.18
N SER A 55 0.69 -13.60 -5.07
CA SER A 55 -0.15 -13.48 -3.88
C SER A 55 -1.44 -12.68 -4.10
N ILE A 56 -1.57 -11.93 -5.20
CA ILE A 56 -2.80 -11.18 -5.51
C ILE A 56 -4.03 -12.10 -5.59
N ALA A 57 -3.86 -13.37 -6.01
CA ALA A 57 -4.96 -14.33 -6.11
C ALA A 57 -5.60 -14.68 -4.76
N ASP A 58 -4.90 -14.41 -3.66
CA ASP A 58 -5.36 -14.63 -2.29
C ASP A 58 -5.80 -13.33 -1.60
N VAL A 59 -5.61 -12.18 -2.24
CA VAL A 59 -6.03 -10.88 -1.71
C VAL A 59 -7.53 -10.70 -1.94
N GLN A 60 -8.26 -10.36 -0.88
CA GLN A 60 -9.69 -10.07 -0.94
C GLN A 60 -9.95 -8.56 -0.93
N VAL A 61 -9.17 -7.82 -0.14
CA VAL A 61 -9.34 -6.38 0.03
C VAL A 61 -7.96 -5.72 0.07
N VAL A 62 -7.80 -4.59 -0.61
CA VAL A 62 -6.62 -3.73 -0.54
C VAL A 62 -7.04 -2.38 -0.01
N GLN A 63 -6.44 -1.94 1.09
CA GLN A 63 -6.71 -0.66 1.73
C GLN A 63 -5.45 0.19 1.69
N PHE A 64 -5.60 1.46 1.34
CA PHE A 64 -4.56 2.47 1.36
C PHE A 64 -4.87 3.49 2.43
N TYR A 65 -3.90 3.75 3.28
CA TYR A 65 -4.01 4.70 4.39
C TYR A 65 -2.94 5.77 4.27
N ASP A 66 -3.28 6.99 4.67
CA ASP A 66 -2.26 7.98 5.01
C ASP A 66 -1.53 7.45 6.25
N ASN A 67 -0.22 7.34 6.15
CA ASN A 67 0.58 6.70 7.17
C ASN A 67 0.76 7.58 8.42
N LYS A 68 0.51 8.89 8.34
CA LYS A 68 0.61 9.83 9.47
C LYS A 68 -0.72 9.98 10.17
N THR A 69 -1.80 10.28 9.44
CA THR A 69 -3.13 10.51 9.99
C THR A 69 -3.90 9.21 10.22
N LYS A 70 -3.45 8.09 9.61
CA LYS A 70 -4.13 6.78 9.63
C LYS A 70 -5.50 6.80 8.96
N GLU A 71 -5.82 7.86 8.22
CA GLU A 71 -7.06 7.97 7.46
C GLU A 71 -7.04 7.01 6.27
N LEU A 72 -8.19 6.41 5.99
CA LEU A 72 -8.37 5.59 4.79
C LEU A 72 -8.44 6.52 3.58
N LEU A 73 -7.50 6.35 2.65
CA LEU A 73 -7.46 7.09 1.40
C LEU A 73 -8.29 6.39 0.33
N GLU A 74 -8.13 5.07 0.21
CA GLU A 74 -8.77 4.31 -0.86
C GLU A 74 -8.88 2.83 -0.48
N GLU A 75 -9.93 2.17 -0.96
CA GLU A 75 -10.15 0.73 -0.76
C GLU A 75 -10.58 0.08 -2.07
N TYR A 76 -10.00 -1.09 -2.33
CA TYR A 76 -10.32 -1.94 -3.47
C TYR A 76 -10.73 -3.32 -2.96
N ARG A 77 -11.88 -3.80 -3.42
CA ARG A 77 -12.34 -5.17 -3.14
C ARG A 77 -12.23 -5.98 -4.43
N ALA A 78 -11.65 -7.18 -4.30
CA ALA A 78 -11.57 -8.16 -5.38
C ALA A 78 -12.89 -8.93 -5.53
#